data_AF-M0G898-F1
#
_entry.id   AF-M0G898-F1
#
_cell.length_a   1.000
_cell.length_b   1.000
_cell.length_c   1.000
_cell.angle_alpha   90.00
_cell.angle_beta   90.00
_cell.angle_gamma   90.00
#
_symmetry.space_group_name_H-M   'P 1'
#
loop_
_entity.id
_entity.type
_entity.pdbx_description
1 polymer ?
#
loop_
_entity_poly.entity_id
_entity_poly.type
_entity_poly.pdbx_seq_one_letter_code
_entity_poly.pdbx_strand_id
1 'polypeptide(L)'
;MTELVSVNNQKLDTDAIDILRLLHDDGDKTTSEAKSRLHLRDNDYTRRRFEWLQHAGLASLSTEPWSKNETINVKVATLTDEGREFLSSWNFDGLGDGLPVEERVRRLEDRVESLEAENAGLREEMEETNETLESIHRALQGQLDEMNGAVRAICRYFRTEVNVNLNEYRNSDSPSK
;
A
#
# COMPACT_ATOMS: atom_id res chain seq x y z
N MET A 1 -1.54 4.45 -2.76
CA MET A 1 -2.28 4.63 -4.02
C MET A 1 -1.33 5.26 -5.03
N THR A 2 -1.06 4.62 -6.16
CA THR A 2 -0.16 5.15 -7.19
C THR A 2 -0.92 6.19 -7.99
N GLU A 3 -0.54 7.46 -7.91
CA GLU A 3 -1.13 8.51 -8.74
C GLU A 3 -0.80 8.22 -10.21
N LEU A 4 -1.85 8.12 -11.04
CA LEU A 4 -1.75 7.89 -12.47
C LEU A 4 -2.01 9.21 -13.18
N VAL A 5 -1.04 9.66 -13.96
CA VAL A 5 -1.13 10.93 -14.69
C VAL A 5 -1.41 10.62 -16.14
N SER A 6 -2.47 11.22 -16.68
CA SER A 6 -2.83 10.97 -18.07
C SER A 6 -2.28 12.05 -18.99
N VAL A 7 -1.42 11.65 -19.93
CA VAL A 7 -0.82 12.54 -20.94
C VAL A 7 -0.98 11.89 -22.29
N ASN A 8 -1.56 12.60 -23.26
CA ASN A 8 -1.75 12.11 -24.64
C ASN A 8 -2.31 10.67 -24.71
N ASN A 9 -3.35 10.40 -23.89
CA ASN A 9 -4.02 9.10 -23.79
C ASN A 9 -3.15 7.94 -23.25
N GLN A 10 -1.97 8.25 -22.70
CA GLN A 10 -1.15 7.33 -21.91
C GLN A 10 -1.37 7.57 -20.43
N LYS A 11 -1.35 6.49 -19.64
CA LYS A 11 -1.36 6.56 -18.17
C LYS A 11 0.07 6.36 -17.69
N LEU A 12 0.65 7.42 -17.17
CA LEU A 12 1.99 7.41 -16.61
C LEU A 12 1.89 7.14 -15.11
N ASP A 13 2.62 6.15 -14.64
CA ASP A 13 2.81 5.88 -13.21
C ASP A 13 3.99 6.69 -12.66
N THR A 14 4.12 6.71 -11.33
CA THR A 14 5.18 7.44 -10.62
C THR A 14 6.58 7.12 -11.17
N ASP A 15 6.86 5.86 -11.48
CA ASP A 15 8.16 5.43 -12.02
C ASP A 15 8.43 6.01 -13.42
N ALA A 16 7.42 6.12 -14.28
CA ALA A 16 7.56 6.77 -15.58
C ALA A 16 7.91 8.26 -15.42
N ILE A 17 7.37 8.91 -14.40
CA ILE A 17 7.65 10.32 -14.11
C ILE A 17 9.04 10.50 -13.54
N ASP A 18 9.47 9.62 -12.64
CA ASP A 18 10.83 9.64 -12.09
C ASP A 18 11.88 9.37 -13.17
N ILE A 19 11.57 8.51 -14.14
CA ILE A 19 12.39 8.35 -15.35
C ILE A 19 12.46 9.66 -16.13
N LEU A 20 11.33 10.32 -16.37
CA LEU A 20 11.30 11.57 -17.12
C LEU A 20 12.13 12.67 -16.44
N ARG A 21 12.08 12.74 -15.10
CA ARG A 21 12.95 13.63 -14.29
C ARG A 21 14.41 13.28 -14.42
N LEU A 22 14.75 11.99 -14.34
CA LEU A 22 16.12 11.55 -14.52
C LEU A 22 16.70 11.99 -15.88
N LEU A 23 15.88 11.95 -16.94
CA LEU A 23 16.29 12.42 -18.27
C LEU A 23 16.47 13.94 -18.33
N HIS A 24 15.72 14.69 -17.53
CA HIS A 24 15.87 16.13 -17.41
C HIS A 24 17.16 16.52 -16.67
N ASP A 25 17.46 15.84 -15.56
CA ASP A 25 18.56 16.23 -14.67
C ASP A 25 19.91 15.67 -15.12
N ASP A 26 19.94 14.38 -15.47
CA ASP A 26 21.18 13.65 -15.78
C ASP A 26 21.37 13.48 -17.30
N GLY A 27 20.44 13.98 -18.12
CA GLY A 27 20.43 13.78 -19.58
C GLY A 27 20.13 12.33 -19.97
N ASP A 28 20.47 11.98 -21.21
CA ASP A 28 20.10 10.70 -21.85
C ASP A 28 20.47 9.46 -21.02
N LYS A 29 19.57 8.47 -21.01
CA LYS A 29 19.75 7.23 -20.22
C LYS A 29 19.34 5.99 -20.99
N THR A 30 20.12 4.93 -20.80
CA THR A 30 19.70 3.56 -21.13
C THR A 30 18.74 3.00 -20.09
N THR A 31 18.04 1.92 -20.43
CA THR A 31 17.17 1.20 -19.48
C THR A 31 17.94 0.67 -18.27
N SER A 32 19.19 0.22 -18.47
CA SER A 32 20.04 -0.29 -17.39
C SER A 32 20.49 0.81 -16.44
N GLU A 33 20.80 2.00 -16.95
CA GLU A 33 21.19 3.16 -16.12
C GLU A 33 20.00 3.70 -15.34
N ALA A 34 18.85 3.90 -16.00
CA ALA A 34 17.64 4.37 -15.33
C ALA A 34 17.18 3.40 -14.24
N LYS A 35 17.19 2.08 -14.52
CA LYS A 35 16.90 1.06 -13.50
C LYS A 35 17.84 1.17 -12.32
N SER A 36 19.14 1.29 -12.56
CA SER A 36 20.14 1.30 -11.49
C SER A 36 20.04 2.58 -10.64
N ARG A 37 19.74 3.71 -11.27
CA ARG A 37 19.66 5.01 -10.61
C ARG A 37 18.38 5.19 -9.79
N LEU A 38 17.26 4.65 -10.27
CA LEU A 38 15.94 4.76 -9.64
C LEU A 38 15.55 3.49 -8.86
N HIS A 39 16.45 2.52 -8.74
CA HIS A 39 16.23 1.23 -8.07
C HIS A 39 14.97 0.48 -8.56
N LEU A 40 14.71 0.53 -9.87
CA LEU A 40 13.55 -0.12 -10.48
C LEU A 40 13.72 -1.64 -10.53
N ARG A 41 12.58 -2.34 -10.61
CA ARG A 41 12.49 -3.80 -10.53
C ARG A 41 13.38 -4.53 -11.53
N ASP A 42 13.23 -4.24 -12.83
CA ASP A 42 13.96 -4.91 -13.90
C ASP A 42 14.00 -4.07 -15.19
N ASN A 43 14.81 -4.50 -16.15
CA ASN A 43 15.03 -3.78 -17.41
C ASN A 43 13.78 -3.78 -18.31
N ASP A 44 12.95 -4.84 -18.29
CA ASP A 44 11.72 -4.91 -19.09
C ASP A 44 10.66 -3.98 -18.54
N TYR A 45 10.55 -3.90 -17.21
CA TYR A 45 9.70 -2.97 -16.50
C TYR A 45 10.05 -1.52 -16.85
N THR A 46 11.35 -1.18 -16.80
CA THR A 46 11.88 0.15 -17.14
C THR A 46 11.64 0.46 -18.62
N ARG A 47 11.89 -0.51 -19.52
CA ARG A 47 11.65 -0.38 -20.96
C ARG A 47 10.21 -0.05 -21.29
N ARG A 48 9.23 -0.66 -20.60
CA ARG A 48 7.80 -0.33 -20.82
C ARG A 48 7.49 1.12 -20.49
N ARG A 49 8.12 1.70 -19.44
CA ARG A 49 7.91 3.12 -19.09
C ARG A 49 8.54 4.04 -20.13
N PHE A 50 9.72 3.68 -20.64
CA PHE A 50 10.34 4.37 -21.78
C PHE A 50 9.40 4.38 -23.00
N GLU A 51 8.79 3.24 -23.31
CA GLU A 51 7.79 3.12 -24.40
C GLU A 51 6.54 3.97 -24.10
N TRP A 52 6.07 4.05 -22.86
CA TRP A 52 4.95 4.93 -22.48
C TRP A 52 5.29 6.41 -22.64
N LEU A 53 6.47 6.85 -22.19
CA LEU A 53 6.94 8.22 -22.39
C LEU A 53 7.09 8.56 -23.87
N GLN A 54 7.55 7.60 -24.68
CA GLN A 54 7.61 7.74 -26.13
C GLN A 54 6.23 7.89 -26.75
N HIS A 55 5.27 7.04 -26.38
CA HIS A 55 3.90 7.14 -26.87
C HIS A 55 3.20 8.42 -26.40
N ALA A 56 3.58 8.95 -25.24
CA ALA A 56 3.10 10.23 -24.73
C ALA A 56 3.79 11.43 -25.40
N GLY A 57 4.84 11.21 -26.21
CA GLY A 57 5.62 12.27 -26.85
C GLY A 57 6.59 13.00 -25.92
N LEU A 58 6.84 12.48 -24.71
CA LEU A 58 7.65 13.12 -23.68
C LEU A 58 9.14 12.72 -23.73
N ALA A 59 9.44 11.59 -24.37
CA ALA A 59 10.81 11.13 -24.59
C ALA A 59 10.92 10.49 -25.97
N SER A 60 12.08 10.57 -26.59
CA SER A 60 12.39 9.81 -27.81
C SER A 60 13.28 8.62 -27.46
N LEU A 61 13.08 7.49 -28.15
CA LEU A 61 13.93 6.31 -28.00
C LEU A 61 14.79 6.14 -29.24
N SER A 62 16.10 6.32 -29.08
CA SER A 62 17.10 5.98 -30.08
C SER A 62 17.71 4.61 -29.78
N THR A 63 18.25 3.97 -30.81
CA THR A 63 19.06 2.76 -30.64
C THR A 63 20.50 3.14 -30.95
N GLU A 64 21.35 3.09 -29.94
CA GLU A 64 22.75 3.48 -30.05
C GLU A 64 23.65 2.28 -29.82
N PRO A 65 24.80 2.21 -30.53
CA PRO A 65 25.81 1.21 -30.24
C PRO A 65 26.39 1.47 -28.86
N TRP A 66 26.41 0.46 -27.99
CA TRP A 66 27.07 0.58 -26.70
C TRP A 66 28.54 0.92 -26.96
N SER A 67 29.03 2.02 -26.37
CA SER A 67 30.34 2.68 -26.50
C SER A 67 31.62 1.82 -26.53
N LYS A 68 31.54 0.50 -26.47
CA LYS A 68 32.67 -0.44 -26.60
C LYS A 68 32.39 -1.68 -27.46
N ASN A 69 31.18 -1.88 -27.97
CA ASN A 69 30.81 -3.09 -28.70
C ASN A 69 29.73 -2.78 -29.75
N GLU A 70 30.14 -2.62 -31.01
CA GLU A 70 29.26 -2.31 -32.16
C GLU A 70 28.18 -3.37 -32.40
N THR A 71 28.31 -4.54 -31.78
CA THR A 71 27.34 -5.64 -31.90
C THR A 71 26.17 -5.52 -30.92
N ILE A 72 26.31 -4.72 -29.84
CA ILE A 72 25.28 -4.58 -28.81
C ILE A 72 24.63 -3.20 -28.93
N ASN A 73 23.43 -3.20 -29.50
CA ASN A 73 22.57 -2.04 -29.60
C ASN A 73 21.77 -1.86 -28.31
N VAL A 74 21.88 -0.69 -27.68
CA VAL A 74 21.12 -0.32 -26.49
C VAL A 74 20.08 0.74 -26.82
N LYS A 75 18.90 0.65 -26.19
CA LYS A 75 17.89 1.70 -26.29
C LYS A 75 18.26 2.83 -25.32
N VAL A 76 18.43 4.03 -25.86
CA VAL A 76 18.69 5.26 -25.12
C VAL A 76 17.41 6.11 -25.19
N ALA A 77 17.00 6.63 -24.04
CA ALA A 77 15.91 7.60 -23.96
C ALA A 77 16.48 9.01 -23.85
N THR A 78 15.93 9.92 -24.65
CA THR A 78 16.29 11.34 -24.71
C THR A 78 15.04 12.18 -24.49
N LEU A 79 15.15 13.22 -23.66
CA LEU A 79 14.03 14.10 -23.35
C LEU A 79 13.64 14.97 -24.57
N THR A 80 12.36 14.97 -24.93
CA THR A 80 11.82 15.85 -26.00
C THR A 80 11.52 17.25 -25.47
N ASP A 81 11.25 18.19 -26.38
CA ASP A 81 10.85 19.54 -25.99
C ASP A 81 9.46 19.53 -25.33
N GLU A 82 8.54 18.69 -25.81
CA GLU A 82 7.26 18.44 -25.14
C GLU A 82 7.47 17.83 -23.74
N GLY A 83 8.47 16.97 -23.56
CA GLY A 83 8.86 16.44 -22.26
C GLY A 83 9.34 17.53 -21.30
N ARG A 84 10.15 18.48 -21.78
CA ARG A 84 10.60 19.65 -21.02
C ARG A 84 9.45 20.59 -20.66
N GLU A 85 8.60 20.92 -21.62
CA GLU A 85 7.42 21.76 -21.40
C GLU A 85 6.43 21.09 -20.46
N PHE A 86 6.26 19.77 -20.58
CA PHE A 86 5.44 18.99 -19.67
C PHE A 86 6.02 19.05 -18.25
N LEU A 87 7.31 18.80 -18.04
CA LEU A 87 7.94 18.96 -16.71
C LEU A 87 7.89 20.40 -16.19
N SER A 88 7.96 21.40 -17.06
CA SER A 88 7.92 22.83 -16.67
C SER A 88 6.50 23.30 -16.32
N SER A 89 5.49 22.86 -17.08
CA SER A 89 4.07 23.17 -16.84
C SER A 89 3.49 22.35 -15.71
N TRP A 90 4.01 21.14 -15.55
CA TRP A 90 3.68 20.27 -14.46
C TRP A 90 4.46 20.70 -13.24
N ASN A 91 3.97 21.77 -12.58
CA ASN A 91 4.49 22.38 -11.35
C ASN A 91 5.20 21.36 -10.46
N PHE A 92 6.51 21.21 -10.67
CA PHE A 92 7.33 20.27 -9.94
C PHE A 92 8.01 20.94 -8.75
N ASP A 93 7.28 21.82 -8.07
CA ASP A 93 7.81 22.62 -6.96
C ASP A 93 7.03 22.33 -5.68
N GLY A 94 7.31 21.13 -5.15
CA GLY A 94 7.46 21.00 -3.70
C GLY A 94 8.80 21.58 -3.23
N LEU A 95 9.85 21.61 -4.07
CA LEU A 95 11.22 22.00 -3.67
C LEU A 95 12.08 22.54 -4.84
N GLY A 96 11.51 23.28 -5.80
CA GLY A 96 12.33 23.93 -6.84
C GLY A 96 13.17 25.07 -6.31
N ASP A 97 14.41 25.12 -6.78
CA ASP A 97 15.45 26.13 -6.47
C ASP A 97 15.15 27.54 -7.07
N GLY A 98 13.93 27.76 -7.59
CA GLY A 98 13.51 29.00 -8.26
C GLY A 98 12.42 29.81 -7.54
N LEU A 99 11.75 29.25 -6.52
CA LEU A 99 10.79 29.98 -5.70
C LEU A 99 11.49 30.75 -4.57
N PRO A 100 11.04 31.99 -4.25
CA PRO A 100 11.46 32.67 -3.03
C PRO A 100 11.27 31.76 -1.82
N VAL A 101 12.23 31.78 -0.90
CA VAL A 101 12.27 30.91 0.28
C VAL A 101 10.96 30.97 1.06
N GLU A 102 10.33 32.13 1.11
CA GLU A 102 9.07 32.40 1.80
C GLU A 102 7.90 31.58 1.22
N GLU A 103 7.83 31.46 -0.10
CA GLU A 103 6.76 30.68 -0.77
C GLU A 103 6.99 29.17 -0.60
N ARG A 104 8.26 28.74 -0.55
CA ARG A 104 8.62 27.35 -0.25
C ARG A 104 8.27 26.96 1.17
N VAL A 105 8.56 27.83 2.14
CA VAL A 105 8.21 27.61 3.56
C VAL A 105 6.70 27.52 3.71
N ARG A 106 5.95 28.45 3.12
CA ARG A 106 4.47 28.44 3.18
C ARG A 106 3.86 27.14 2.63
N ARG A 107 4.35 26.65 1.50
CA ARG A 107 3.87 25.37 0.94
C ARG A 107 4.20 24.17 1.80
N LEU A 108 5.36 24.19 2.46
CA LEU A 108 5.73 23.16 3.42
C LEU A 108 4.82 23.22 4.65
N GLU A 109 4.50 24.41 5.15
CA GLU A 109 3.54 24.61 6.24
C GLU A 109 2.15 24.08 5.88
N ASP A 110 1.61 24.46 4.72
CA ASP A 110 0.31 23.98 4.22
C ASP A 110 0.30 22.43 4.10
N ARG A 111 1.42 21.85 3.67
CA ARG A 111 1.56 20.39 3.53
C ARG A 111 1.64 19.69 4.89
N VAL A 112 2.37 20.27 5.83
CA VAL A 112 2.47 19.77 7.21
C VAL A 112 1.10 19.82 7.87
N GLU A 113 0.38 20.94 7.76
CA GLU A 113 -0.95 21.10 8.34
C GLU A 113 -1.95 20.09 7.74
N SER A 114 -1.92 19.89 6.43
CA SER A 114 -2.76 18.88 5.77
C SER A 114 -2.44 17.46 6.25
N LEU A 115 -1.16 17.12 6.42
CA LEU A 115 -0.74 15.81 6.92
C LEU A 115 -1.09 15.64 8.40
N GLU A 116 -0.99 16.70 9.21
CA GLU A 116 -1.39 16.67 10.62
C GLU A 116 -2.90 16.45 10.77
N ALA A 117 -3.71 17.08 9.93
CA ALA A 117 -5.15 16.88 9.90
C ALA A 117 -5.53 15.44 9.49
N GLU A 118 -4.88 14.90 8.45
CA GLU A 118 -5.07 13.51 8.03
C GLU A 118 -4.68 12.53 9.15
N ASN A 119 -3.56 12.77 9.81
CA ASN A 119 -3.08 11.93 10.90
C ASN A 119 -3.99 12.00 12.14
N ALA A 120 -4.60 13.16 12.41
CA ALA A 120 -5.61 13.30 13.45
C ALA A 120 -6.86 12.47 13.12
N GLY A 121 -7.38 12.55 11.89
CA GLY A 121 -8.52 11.75 11.45
C GLY A 121 -8.24 10.24 11.52
N LEU A 122 -7.06 9.81 11.08
CA LEU A 122 -6.66 8.40 11.17
C LEU A 122 -6.55 7.90 12.62
N ARG A 123 -6.12 8.75 13.55
CA ARG A 123 -6.08 8.40 14.98
C ARG A 123 -7.48 8.23 15.57
N GLU A 124 -8.42 9.09 15.19
CA GLU A 124 -9.82 8.98 15.60
C GLU A 124 -10.46 7.70 15.05
N GLU A 125 -10.28 7.41 13.76
CA GLU A 125 -10.76 6.15 13.15
C GLU A 125 -10.16 4.91 13.82
N MET A 126 -8.87 4.96 14.20
CA MET A 126 -8.23 3.88 14.95
C MET A 126 -8.83 3.70 16.35
N GLU A 127 -9.13 4.80 17.04
CA GLU A 127 -9.74 4.75 18.38
C GLU A 127 -11.15 4.16 18.31
N GLU A 128 -12.00 4.63 17.38
CA GLU A 128 -13.34 4.05 17.15
C GLU A 128 -13.27 2.56 16.80
N THR A 129 -12.33 2.18 15.94
CA THR A 129 -12.13 0.77 15.57
C THR A 129 -11.70 -0.06 16.77
N ASN A 130 -10.88 0.48 17.66
CA ASN A 130 -10.45 -0.23 18.85
C ASN A 130 -11.60 -0.40 19.85
N GLU A 131 -12.42 0.64 20.06
CA GLU A 131 -13.59 0.57 20.93
C GLU A 131 -14.63 -0.45 20.44
N THR A 132 -14.88 -0.48 19.11
CA THR A 132 -15.79 -1.47 18.51
C THR A 132 -15.27 -2.90 18.67
N LEU A 133 -13.96 -3.13 18.47
CA LEU A 133 -13.33 -4.43 18.70
C LEU A 133 -13.42 -4.86 20.16
N GLU A 134 -13.17 -3.96 21.11
CA GLU A 134 -13.31 -4.27 22.53
C GLU A 134 -14.75 -4.61 22.92
N SER A 135 -15.72 -3.88 22.36
CA SER A 135 -17.15 -4.15 22.58
C SER A 135 -17.54 -5.54 22.08
N ILE A 136 -17.12 -5.90 20.86
CA ILE A 136 -17.35 -7.23 20.28
C ILE A 136 -16.66 -8.31 21.13
N HIS A 137 -15.43 -8.07 21.57
CA HIS A 137 -14.71 -9.01 22.42
C HIS A 137 -15.44 -9.27 23.74
N ARG A 138 -15.92 -8.21 24.41
CA ARG A 138 -16.72 -8.33 25.64
C ARG A 138 -18.02 -9.10 25.40
N ALA A 139 -18.72 -8.83 24.30
CA ALA A 139 -19.96 -9.54 23.96
C ALA A 139 -19.72 -11.05 23.72
N LEU A 140 -18.68 -11.40 22.97
CA LEU A 140 -18.31 -12.79 22.71
C LEU A 140 -17.91 -13.53 24.00
N GLN A 141 -17.17 -12.86 24.89
CA GLN A 141 -16.78 -13.44 26.18
C GLN A 141 -18.01 -13.73 27.06
N GLY A 142 -18.98 -12.81 27.11
CA GLY A 142 -20.24 -13.02 27.82
C GLY A 142 -21.02 -14.23 27.28
N GLN A 143 -21.13 -14.36 25.95
CA GLN A 143 -21.79 -15.52 25.33
C GLN A 143 -21.07 -16.84 25.65
N LEU A 144 -19.73 -16.83 25.69
CA LEU A 144 -18.94 -18.01 26.06
C LEU A 144 -19.18 -18.41 27.52
N ASP A 145 -19.24 -17.44 28.43
CA ASP A 145 -19.50 -17.67 29.85
C ASP A 145 -20.91 -18.22 30.09
N GLU A 146 -21.92 -17.70 29.38
CA GLU A 146 -23.29 -18.20 29.41
C GLU A 146 -23.36 -19.65 28.91
N MET A 147 -22.74 -19.95 27.78
CA MET A 147 -22.69 -21.30 27.21
C MET A 147 -21.99 -22.27 28.17
N ASN A 148 -20.86 -21.86 28.76
CA ASN A 148 -20.16 -22.65 29.76
C ASN A 148 -21.02 -22.88 31.01
N GLY A 149 -21.78 -21.87 31.46
CA GLY A 149 -22.74 -21.98 32.54
C GLY A 149 -23.84 -23.00 32.25
N ALA A 150 -24.42 -22.94 31.05
CA ALA A 150 -25.44 -23.88 30.58
C ALA A 150 -24.90 -25.31 30.53
N VAL A 151 -23.72 -25.53 29.95
CA VAL A 151 -23.05 -26.84 29.91
C VAL A 151 -22.83 -27.38 31.32
N ARG A 152 -22.33 -26.55 32.26
CA ARG A 152 -22.16 -26.96 33.66
C ARG A 152 -23.48 -27.32 34.34
N ALA A 153 -24.55 -26.57 34.07
CA ALA A 153 -25.88 -26.88 34.61
C ALA A 153 -26.41 -28.21 34.07
N ILE A 154 -26.29 -28.44 32.77
CA ILE A 154 -26.67 -29.70 32.11
C ILE A 154 -25.87 -30.87 32.71
N CYS A 155 -24.55 -30.76 32.83
CA CYS A 155 -23.72 -31.80 33.42
C CYS A 155 -24.10 -32.11 34.89
N ARG A 156 -24.48 -31.08 35.67
CA ARG A 156 -24.96 -31.27 37.05
C ARG A 156 -26.29 -32.02 37.07
N TYR A 157 -27.24 -31.62 36.25
CA TYR A 157 -28.55 -32.28 36.12
C TYR A 157 -28.40 -33.75 35.74
N PHE A 158 -27.61 -34.06 34.70
CA PHE A 158 -27.37 -35.45 34.30
C PHE A 158 -26.68 -36.26 35.40
N ARG A 159 -25.70 -35.66 36.12
CA ARG A 159 -25.04 -36.35 37.24
C ARG A 159 -26.00 -36.66 38.37
N THR A 160 -26.88 -35.73 38.75
CA THR A 160 -27.89 -35.98 39.78
C THR A 160 -28.86 -37.07 39.35
N GLU A 161 -29.34 -37.02 38.10
CA GLU A 161 -30.31 -37.98 37.58
C GLU A 161 -29.71 -39.39 37.51
N VAL A 162 -28.47 -39.52 37.05
CA VAL A 162 -27.75 -40.81 37.03
C VAL A 162 -27.56 -41.34 38.45
N ASN A 163 -27.20 -40.48 39.42
CA ASN A 163 -27.00 -40.90 40.81
C ASN A 163 -28.30 -41.35 41.49
N VAL A 164 -29.42 -40.68 41.22
CA VAL A 164 -30.75 -41.07 41.73
C VAL A 164 -31.12 -42.44 41.18
N ASN A 165 -31.05 -42.63 39.86
CA ASN A 165 -31.36 -43.91 39.20
C ASN A 165 -30.46 -45.06 39.70
N LEU A 166 -29.16 -44.81 39.90
CA LEU A 166 -28.24 -45.81 40.44
C LEU A 166 -28.56 -46.19 41.89
N ASN A 167 -28.95 -45.22 42.71
CA ASN A 167 -29.34 -45.50 44.09
C ASN A 167 -30.67 -46.26 44.17
N GLU A 168 -31.64 -45.94 43.32
CA GLU A 168 -32.89 -46.69 43.22
C GLU A 168 -32.64 -48.14 42.80
N TYR A 169 -31.81 -48.36 41.77
CA TYR A 169 -31.41 -49.70 41.33
C TYR A 169 -30.71 -50.50 42.44
N ARG A 170 -29.79 -49.85 43.19
CA ARG A 170 -29.07 -50.49 44.30
C ARG A 170 -29.99 -50.86 45.47
N ASN A 171 -31.01 -50.05 45.73
CA ASN A 171 -31.98 -50.30 46.79
C ASN A 171 -33.02 -51.35 46.39
N SER A 172 -33.36 -51.49 45.10
CA SER A 172 -34.25 -52.54 44.60
C SER A 172 -33.59 -53.93 44.55
N ASP A 173 -32.26 -53.99 44.37
CA ASP A 173 -31.48 -55.24 44.33
C ASP A 173 -30.97 -55.69 45.72
N SER A 174 -31.33 -55.00 46.80
CA SER A 174 -31.01 -55.44 48.17
C SER A 174 -32.05 -56.44 48.66
N PRO A 175 -31.75 -57.75 48.76
CA PRO A 175 -32.73 -58.72 49.24
C PRO A 175 -32.97 -58.48 50.72
N SER A 176 -34.25 -58.32 51.10
CA SER A 176 -34.68 -58.29 52.50
C SER A 176 -34.09 -59.50 53.23
N LYS A 177 -33.26 -59.26 54.24
CA LYS A 177 -32.82 -60.29 55.19
C LYS A 177 -33.99 -60.80 56.02
#